data_AF-A0A662T4Z4-F1
#
_entry.id   AF-A0A662T4Z4-F1
#
_cell.length_a   1.000
_cell.length_b   1.000
_cell.length_c   1.000
_cell.angle_alpha   90.00
_cell.angle_beta   90.00
_cell.angle_gamma   90.00
#
_symmetry.space_group_name_H-M   'P 1'
#
loop_
_entity.id
_entity.type
_entity.pdbx_description
1 polymer ?
#
loop_
_entity_poly.entity_id
_entity_poly.type
_entity_poly.pdbx_seq_one_letter_code
_entity_poly.pdbx_strand_id
1 'polypeptide(L)'
;MGKSKRTRNIAAMFGARYGATVRKKWNEIMMRRKTVYVCPKCLRRKLVRISVGIWRCKKCGFTMAGGAYQPLYYEKLKGRV
;
A
#
# COMPACT_ATOMS: atom_id res chain seq x y z
N MET A 1 26.28 9.17 -16.29
CA MET A 1 24.81 9.14 -16.41
C MET A 1 24.29 7.71 -16.39
N GLY A 2 24.04 7.14 -15.22
CA GLY A 2 23.42 5.82 -15.07
C GLY A 2 21.94 5.99 -14.72
N LYS A 3 21.03 5.37 -15.48
CA LYS A 3 19.59 5.41 -15.19
C LYS A 3 19.37 4.90 -13.76
N SER A 4 19.01 5.79 -12.82
CA SER A 4 18.46 5.36 -11.54
C SER A 4 17.33 4.39 -11.87
N LYS A 5 17.38 3.16 -11.31
CA LYS A 5 16.37 2.14 -11.57
C LYS A 5 15.01 2.79 -11.27
N ARG A 6 14.25 3.17 -12.32
CA ARG A 6 12.94 3.84 -12.26
C ARG A 6 11.86 2.94 -11.67
N THR A 7 12.22 1.91 -10.93
CA THR A 7 11.31 1.21 -10.03
C THR A 7 10.97 2.16 -8.91
N ARG A 8 9.67 2.45 -8.71
CA ARG A 8 9.09 3.33 -7.68
C ARG A 8 9.56 2.97 -6.28
N ASN A 9 10.81 3.29 -5.95
CA ASN A 9 11.41 3.00 -4.66
C ASN A 9 11.12 4.19 -3.75
N ILE A 10 10.07 4.06 -2.95
CA ILE A 10 9.67 5.10 -1.99
C ILE A 10 10.81 5.30 -0.98
N ALA A 11 11.59 4.26 -0.68
CA ALA A 11 12.71 4.34 0.25
C ALA A 11 13.93 5.12 -0.30
N ALA A 12 13.91 5.56 -1.56
CA ALA A 12 14.95 6.42 -2.11
C ALA A 12 15.04 7.77 -1.37
N MET A 13 13.93 8.25 -0.77
CA MET A 13 13.88 9.49 0.01
C MET A 13 14.84 9.48 1.22
N PHE A 14 15.22 8.29 1.71
CA PHE A 14 16.14 8.18 2.84
C PHE A 14 17.61 8.43 2.48
N GLY A 15 17.98 8.45 1.19
CA GLY A 15 19.38 8.58 0.77
C GLY A 15 20.21 7.39 1.28
N ALA A 16 21.44 7.65 1.76
CA ALA A 16 22.34 6.62 2.27
C ALA A 16 21.99 6.08 3.67
N ARG A 17 21.01 6.69 4.36
CA ARG A 17 20.69 6.41 5.78
C ARG A 17 19.99 5.05 5.98
N TYR A 18 20.08 4.53 7.21
CA TYR A 18 19.36 3.35 7.74
C TYR A 18 19.73 1.97 7.15
N GLY A 19 20.68 1.90 6.21
CA GLY A 19 21.12 0.63 5.62
C GLY A 19 20.17 0.08 4.54
N ALA A 20 20.63 -0.91 3.78
CA ALA A 20 19.87 -1.43 2.62
C ALA A 20 18.73 -2.38 3.01
N THR A 21 18.92 -3.23 4.02
CA THR A 21 17.96 -4.25 4.47
C THR A 21 16.69 -3.62 5.04
N VAL A 22 16.83 -2.62 5.91
CA VAL A 22 15.70 -1.90 6.51
C VAL A 22 14.91 -1.17 5.43
N ARG A 23 15.61 -0.47 4.51
CA ARG A 23 14.98 0.24 3.39
C ARG A 23 14.19 -0.68 2.46
N LYS A 24 14.70 -1.90 2.19
CA LYS A 24 13.98 -2.90 1.39
C LYS A 24 12.66 -3.31 2.05
N LYS A 25 12.70 -3.74 3.33
CA LYS A 25 11.49 -4.13 4.09
C LYS A 25 10.47 -3.00 4.18
N TRP A 26 10.93 -1.78 4.48
CA TRP A 26 10.06 -0.62 4.54
C TRP A 26 9.42 -0.29 3.19
N ASN A 27 10.20 -0.35 2.11
CA ASN A 27 9.68 -0.08 0.77
C ASN A 27 8.57 -1.05 0.38
N GLU A 28 8.72 -2.34 0.69
CA GLU A 28 7.68 -3.35 0.43
C GLU A 28 6.37 -3.01 1.14
N ILE A 29 6.45 -2.67 2.42
CA ILE A 29 5.27 -2.30 3.24
C ILE A 29 4.62 -1.02 2.70
N MET A 30 5.43 -0.01 2.35
CA MET A 30 4.92 1.27 1.84
C MET A 30 4.35 1.16 0.43
N MET A 31 4.90 0.30 -0.41
CA MET A 31 4.32 -0.01 -1.71
C MET A 31 2.92 -0.59 -1.53
N ARG A 32 2.75 -1.58 -0.64
CA ARG A 32 1.43 -2.16 -0.31
C ARG A 32 0.47 -1.07 0.18
N ARG A 33 0.90 -0.24 1.13
CA ARG A 33 0.09 0.90 1.63
C ARG A 33 -0.39 1.85 0.53
N LYS A 34 0.47 2.17 -0.44
CA LYS A 34 0.17 3.12 -1.52
C LYS A 34 -0.66 2.48 -2.65
N THR A 35 -0.77 1.15 -2.70
CA THR A 35 -1.61 0.49 -3.70
C THR A 35 -3.08 0.87 -3.55
N VAL A 36 -3.78 0.92 -4.68
CA VAL A 36 -5.23 1.15 -4.72
C VAL A 36 -5.92 -0.21 -4.77
N TYR A 37 -6.80 -0.45 -3.81
CA TYR A 37 -7.49 -1.74 -3.66
C TYR A 37 -8.87 -1.73 -4.33
N VAL A 38 -9.39 -2.95 -4.57
CA VAL A 38 -10.74 -3.18 -5.09
C VAL A 38 -11.76 -2.99 -3.96
N CYS A 39 -12.66 -2.02 -4.08
CA CYS A 39 -13.70 -1.82 -3.06
C CYS A 39 -14.67 -3.03 -2.99
N PRO A 40 -15.02 -3.54 -1.80
CA PRO A 40 -15.95 -4.67 -1.67
C PRO A 40 -17.38 -4.33 -2.09
N LYS A 41 -17.81 -3.07 -1.95
CA LYS A 41 -19.18 -2.64 -2.27
C LYS A 41 -19.42 -2.40 -3.76
N CYS A 42 -18.49 -1.72 -4.43
CA CYS A 42 -18.66 -1.32 -5.83
C CYS A 42 -17.70 -2.00 -6.81
N LEU A 43 -16.86 -2.93 -6.33
CA LEU A 43 -15.91 -3.76 -7.09
C LEU A 43 -14.92 -2.98 -7.97
N ARG A 44 -14.77 -1.68 -7.72
CA ARG A 44 -13.85 -0.81 -8.46
C ARG A 44 -12.56 -0.59 -7.70
N ARG A 45 -11.44 -0.55 -8.43
CA ARG A 45 -10.08 -0.25 -7.92
C ARG A 45 -9.92 1.23 -7.56
N LYS A 46 -10.63 1.68 -6.54
CA LYS A 46 -10.65 3.08 -6.05
C LYS A 46 -10.68 3.16 -4.52
N LEU A 47 -10.36 2.08 -3.82
CA LEU A 47 -10.25 2.07 -2.36
C LEU A 47 -8.87 2.61 -1.96
N VAL A 48 -8.85 3.69 -1.17
CA VAL A 48 -7.65 4.36 -0.71
C VAL A 48 -7.64 4.48 0.80
N ARG A 49 -6.45 4.52 1.40
CA ARG A 49 -6.26 4.74 2.84
C ARG A 49 -6.46 6.21 3.17
N ILE A 50 -7.25 6.51 4.20
CA ILE A 50 -7.36 7.86 4.76
C ILE A 50 -6.46 7.99 5.98
N SER A 51 -6.64 7.11 6.95
CA SER A 51 -5.86 7.07 8.18
C SER A 51 -5.44 5.63 8.50
N VAL A 52 -4.76 5.44 9.63
CA VAL A 52 -4.42 4.09 10.09
C VAL A 52 -5.72 3.31 10.31
N GLY A 53 -5.87 2.18 9.62
CA GLY A 53 -7.05 1.32 9.75
C GLY A 53 -8.32 1.82 9.06
N ILE A 54 -8.39 3.06 8.57
CA ILE A 54 -9.58 3.58 7.85
C ILE A 54 -9.31 3.67 6.35
N TRP A 55 -10.17 3.01 5.58
CA TRP A 55 -10.13 2.97 4.12
C TRP A 55 -11.42 3.53 3.54
N ARG A 56 -11.32 4.38 2.52
CA ARG A 56 -12.47 4.99 1.83
C ARG A 56 -12.40 4.76 0.33
N CYS A 57 -13.53 4.41 -0.27
CA CYS A 57 -13.65 4.35 -1.71
C CYS A 57 -13.95 5.75 -2.27
N LYS A 58 -13.13 6.22 -3.21
CA LYS A 58 -13.35 7.53 -3.85
C LYS A 58 -14.63 7.59 -4.71
N LYS A 59 -15.15 6.44 -5.17
CA LYS A 59 -16.29 6.41 -6.10
C LYS A 59 -17.65 6.25 -5.41
N CYS A 60 -17.78 5.32 -4.47
CA CYS A 60 -19.05 5.12 -3.76
C CYS A 60 -19.08 5.73 -2.35
N GLY A 61 -18.01 6.40 -1.92
CA GLY A 61 -17.92 7.02 -0.59
C GLY A 61 -17.78 6.03 0.57
N PHE A 62 -17.90 4.73 0.32
CA PHE A 62 -17.86 3.69 1.36
C PHE A 62 -16.58 3.75 2.18
N THR A 63 -16.74 3.93 3.48
CA THR A 63 -15.69 3.89 4.51
C THR A 63 -15.73 2.56 5.25
N MET A 64 -14.57 1.97 5.49
CA MET A 64 -14.46 0.70 6.20
C MET A 64 -13.22 0.68 7.09
N ALA A 65 -13.31 -0.10 8.17
CA ALA A 65 -12.16 -0.50 8.96
C ALA A 65 -11.37 -1.61 8.23
N GLY A 66 -10.05 -1.56 8.34
CA GLY A 66 -9.12 -2.49 7.72
C GLY A 66 -7.78 -2.51 8.45
N GLY A 67 -6.78 -3.17 7.87
CA GLY A 67 -5.45 -3.24 8.46
C GLY A 67 -4.70 -1.92 8.30
N ALA A 68 -3.60 -1.79 9.03
CA ALA A 68 -2.82 -0.56 9.08
C ALA A 68 -2.19 -0.21 7.72
N TYR A 69 -1.72 -1.21 6.97
CA TYR A 69 -1.01 -1.07 5.69
C TYR A 69 -1.75 -1.70 4.51
N GLN A 70 -2.64 -2.64 4.77
CA GLN A 70 -3.47 -3.32 3.77
C GLN A 70 -4.88 -3.50 4.34
N PRO A 71 -5.95 -3.50 3.53
CA PRO A 71 -7.28 -3.79 4.03
C PRO A 71 -7.41 -5.28 4.43
N LEU A 72 -8.11 -5.57 5.53
CA LEU A 72 -8.16 -6.91 6.15
C LEU A 72 -8.64 -8.02 5.20
N TYR A 73 -9.62 -7.72 4.34
CA TYR A 73 -10.13 -8.71 3.40
C TYR A 73 -9.07 -9.13 2.35
N TYR A 74 -8.04 -8.31 2.12
CA TYR A 74 -6.98 -8.63 1.17
C TYR A 74 -5.95 -9.61 1.74
N GLU A 75 -5.71 -9.60 3.05
CA GLU A 75 -4.90 -10.64 3.72
C GLU A 75 -5.60 -11.99 3.67
N LYS A 76 -6.92 -12.02 3.95
CA LYS A 76 -7.74 -13.24 3.86
C LYS A 76 -7.74 -13.87 2.46
N LEU A 77 -7.63 -13.07 1.41
CA LEU A 77 -7.51 -13.57 0.02
C LEU A 77 -6.14 -14.15 -0.30
N LYS A 78 -5.08 -13.68 0.39
CA LYS A 78 -3.70 -14.09 0.11
C LYS A 78 -3.27 -15.32 0.92
N GLY A 79 -3.88 -15.56 2.07
CA GLY A 79 -3.62 -16.71 2.95
C GLY A 79 -4.46 -17.96 2.65
N ARG A 80 -5.14 -18.02 1.50
CA ARG A 80 -5.92 -19.19 1.04
C ARG A 80 -5.17 -19.96 -0.08
N VAL A 81 -3.87 -19.69 -0.23
CA VAL A 81 -2.92 -20.40 -1.10
C VAL A 81 -1.83 -20.96 -0.20
#